data_AF-U9UM07-F1
#
_entry.id   AF-U9UM07-F1
#
_cell.length_a   1.000
_cell.length_b   1.000
_cell.length_c   1.000
_cell.angle_alpha   90.00
_cell.angle_beta   90.00
_cell.angle_gamma   90.00
#
_symmetry.space_group_name_H-M   'P 1'
#
loop_
_entity.id
_entity.type
_entity.pdbx_description
1 polymer ?
#
loop_
_entity_poly.entity_id
_entity_poly.type
_entity_poly.pdbx_seq_one_letter_code
_entity_poly.pdbx_strand_id
1 'polypeptide(L)'
;VQDPKHAKKTSRNAIMSGVRLLTLGSSTARFEQLLKLSNLSNSVMYRHDVIKLDRQDDSAAYCVFCSENLQNCHEAHNTEEDM
;
A
#
# COMPACT_ATOMS: atom_id res chain seq x y z
N VAL A 1 -14.96 7.90 -18.57
CA VAL A 1 -14.49 6.79 -17.72
C VAL A 1 -13.00 6.95 -17.52
N GLN A 2 -12.53 7.12 -16.27
CA GLN A 2 -11.10 7.11 -15.97
C GLN A 2 -10.57 5.67 -16.04
N ASP A 3 -9.32 5.52 -16.47
CA ASP A 3 -8.63 4.23 -16.54
C ASP A 3 -8.37 3.70 -15.11
N PRO A 4 -8.80 2.45 -14.79
CA PRO A 4 -8.51 1.80 -13.51
C PRO A 4 -7.03 1.79 -13.11
N LYS A 5 -6.10 1.74 -14.08
CA LYS A 5 -4.66 1.83 -13.82
C LYS A 5 -4.27 3.21 -13.30
N HIS A 6 -4.84 4.27 -13.87
CA HIS A 6 -4.60 5.64 -13.44
C HIS A 6 -5.18 5.92 -12.05
N ALA A 7 -6.34 5.32 -11.71
CA ALA A 7 -6.91 5.42 -10.38
C ALA A 7 -5.98 4.81 -9.31
N LYS A 8 -5.45 3.59 -9.54
CA LYS A 8 -4.50 2.95 -8.62
C LYS A 8 -3.26 3.80 -8.38
N LYS A 9 -2.64 4.30 -9.46
CA LYS A 9 -1.47 5.19 -9.39
C LYS A 9 -1.77 6.45 -8.59
N THR A 10 -2.90 7.09 -8.85
CA THR A 10 -3.32 8.33 -8.17
C THR A 10 -3.52 8.08 -6.67
N SER A 11 -4.25 7.02 -6.31
CA SER A 11 -4.51 6.64 -4.92
C SER A 11 -3.21 6.34 -4.16
N ARG A 12 -2.32 5.52 -4.73
CA ARG A 12 -1.00 5.25 -4.14
C ARG A 12 -0.22 6.54 -3.94
N ASN A 13 -0.10 7.34 -4.99
CA ASN A 13 0.68 8.57 -4.99
C ASN A 13 0.15 9.59 -3.96
N ALA A 14 -1.16 9.62 -3.72
CA ALA A 14 -1.76 10.45 -2.67
C ALA A 14 -1.34 9.98 -1.27
N ILE A 15 -1.44 8.67 -0.99
CA ILE A 15 -1.04 8.07 0.29
C ILE A 15 0.44 8.36 0.59
N MET A 16 1.32 8.17 -0.40
CA MET A 16 2.78 8.27 -0.23
C MET A 16 3.34 9.71 -0.22
N SER A 17 2.59 10.69 -0.73
CA SER A 17 3.10 12.06 -0.84
C SER A 17 2.78 12.92 0.38
N GLY A 18 1.51 12.96 0.80
CA GLY A 18 1.08 13.96 1.78
C GLY A 18 -0.27 13.72 2.43
N VAL A 19 -1.19 13.04 1.74
CA VAL A 19 -2.50 12.69 2.31
C VAL A 19 -2.33 11.69 3.46
N ARG A 20 -1.32 10.80 3.39
CA ARG A 20 -0.92 9.79 4.40
C ARG A 20 -2.01 8.82 4.88
N LEU A 21 -3.28 9.09 4.59
CA LEU A 21 -4.46 8.27 4.88
C LEU A 21 -5.52 8.49 3.79
N LEU A 22 -5.81 7.46 3.02
CA LEU A 22 -6.91 7.46 2.05
C LEU A 22 -8.10 6.71 2.64
N THR A 23 -9.28 7.32 2.61
CA THR A 23 -10.53 6.65 3.01
C THR A 23 -11.19 6.02 1.79
N LEU A 24 -11.49 4.73 1.88
CA LEU A 24 -12.14 3.92 0.86
C LEU A 24 -13.40 3.29 1.48
N GLY A 25 -14.54 3.97 1.36
CA GLY A 25 -15.76 3.58 2.06
C GLY A 25 -15.58 3.67 3.58
N SER A 26 -15.79 2.56 4.29
CA SER A 26 -15.57 2.44 5.73
C SER A 26 -14.15 2.05 6.12
N SER A 27 -13.26 1.86 5.15
CA SER A 27 -11.88 1.41 5.37
C SER A 27 -10.88 2.53 5.11
N THR A 28 -9.68 2.41 5.69
CA THR A 28 -8.59 3.36 5.46
C THR A 28 -7.33 2.64 4.98
N ALA A 29 -6.62 3.25 4.04
CA ALA A 29 -5.26 2.87 3.67
C ALA A 29 -4.29 3.93 4.19
N ARG A 30 -3.38 3.55 5.11
CA ARG A 30 -2.42 4.47 5.76
C ARG A 30 -0.99 4.26 5.27
N PHE A 31 -0.26 5.36 5.12
CA PHE A 31 1.16 5.34 4.80
C PHE A 31 1.97 4.50 5.79
N GLU A 32 1.72 4.65 7.09
CA GLU A 32 2.46 3.94 8.14
C GLU A 32 2.26 2.42 8.07
N GLN A 33 1.05 1.97 7.74
CA GLN A 33 0.77 0.55 7.53
C GLN A 33 1.55 0.02 6.33
N LEU A 34 1.53 0.74 5.21
CA LEU A 34 2.28 0.33 4.01
C LEU A 34 3.79 0.33 4.27
N LEU A 35 4.30 1.29 5.03
CA LEU A 35 5.70 1.33 5.44
C LEU A 35 6.05 0.13 6.32
N LYS A 36 5.24 -0.21 7.32
CA LYS A 36 5.45 -1.39 8.17
C LYS A 36 5.46 -2.67 7.34
N LEU A 37 4.47 -2.83 6.48
CA LEU A 37 4.35 -3.99 5.59
C LEU A 37 5.57 -4.13 4.68
N SER A 38 6.10 -3.04 4.11
CA SER A 38 7.29 -3.07 3.26
C SER A 38 8.59 -3.50 3.98
N ASN A 39 8.57 -3.60 5.31
CA ASN A 39 9.71 -4.07 6.11
C ASN A 39 9.57 -5.53 6.56
N LEU A 40 8.45 -6.20 6.24
CA LEU A 40 8.28 -7.63 6.52
C LEU A 40 9.13 -8.46 5.57
N SER A 41 9.63 -9.60 6.05
CA SER A 41 10.44 -10.53 5.25
C SER A 41 9.64 -11.20 4.12
N ASN A 42 8.33 -11.38 4.31
CA ASN A 42 7.38 -11.90 3.32
C ASN A 42 6.63 -10.79 2.55
N SER A 43 7.13 -9.55 2.58
CA SER A 43 6.44 -8.45 1.92
C SER A 43 6.45 -8.58 0.40
N VAL A 44 5.28 -8.35 -0.22
CA VAL A 44 5.16 -8.18 -1.67
C VAL A 44 5.57 -6.76 -2.09
N MET A 45 5.58 -5.80 -1.16
CA MET A 45 6.05 -4.44 -1.40
C MET A 45 7.54 -4.32 -1.07
N TYR A 46 8.29 -3.71 -1.99
CA TYR A 46 9.66 -3.33 -1.73
C TYR A 46 9.73 -1.99 -0.98
N ARG A 47 10.80 -1.75 -0.22
CA ARG A 47 10.98 -0.44 0.44
C ARG A 47 10.98 0.73 -0.56
N HIS A 48 11.44 0.52 -1.80
CA HIS A 48 11.39 1.56 -2.84
C HIS A 48 9.97 1.82 -3.38
N ASP A 49 9.02 0.92 -3.12
CA ASP A 49 7.61 1.12 -3.50
C ASP A 49 6.90 2.09 -2.56
N VAL A 50 7.49 2.36 -1.40
CA VAL A 50 6.95 3.26 -0.36
C VAL A 50 7.84 4.49 -0.21
N ILE A 51 9.15 4.31 -0.16
CA ILE A 51 10.16 5.36 0.05
C ILE A 51 10.89 5.64 -1.26
N LYS A 52 11.01 6.93 -1.64
CA LYS A 52 11.61 7.33 -2.94
C LYS A 52 10.93 6.64 -4.14
N LEU A 53 9.62 6.44 -3.99
CA LEU A 53 8.65 6.01 -4.99
C LEU A 53 8.93 6.57 -6.39
N ASP A 54 8.97 5.69 -7.40
CA ASP A 54 8.73 6.07 -8.80
C ASP A 54 7.22 6.22 -9.05
N ARG A 55 6.78 7.45 -9.33
CA ARG A 55 5.37 7.82 -9.50
C ARG A 55 4.75 7.30 -10.79
N GLN A 56 5.57 6.81 -11.74
CA GLN A 56 5.12 6.22 -13.01
C GLN A 56 5.20 4.69 -13.02
N ASP A 57 5.67 4.07 -11.94
CA ASP A 57 5.76 2.61 -11.83
C ASP A 57 4.39 1.97 -11.53
N ASP A 58 3.84 1.33 -12.56
CA ASP A 58 2.57 0.60 -12.53
C ASP A 58 2.66 -0.68 -11.71
N SER A 59 3.82 -1.33 -11.70
CA SER A 59 4.07 -2.57 -10.96
C SER A 59 4.06 -2.28 -9.47
N ALA A 60 4.73 -1.21 -9.05
CA ALA A 60 4.70 -0.81 -7.65
C ALA A 60 3.31 -0.29 -7.20
N ALA A 61 2.54 0.32 -8.11
CA ALA A 61 1.12 0.60 -7.84
C ALA A 61 0.24 -0.65 -7.78
N TYR A 62 0.60 -1.69 -8.53
CA TYR A 62 -0.05 -2.99 -8.41
C TYR A 62 0.26 -3.65 -7.07
N CYS A 63 1.53 -3.70 -6.63
CA CYS A 63 1.92 -4.31 -5.35
C CYS A 63 1.17 -3.74 -4.14
N VAL A 64 0.87 -2.43 -4.15
CA VAL A 64 0.12 -1.78 -3.06
C VAL A 64 -1.32 -2.30 -2.96
N PHE A 65 -1.98 -2.57 -4.10
CA PHE A 65 -3.40 -2.94 -4.19
C PHE A 65 -3.63 -4.38 -4.69
N CYS A 66 -2.62 -5.26 -4.61
CA CYS A 66 -2.76 -6.67 -4.98
C CYS A 66 -3.32 -7.49 -3.80
N SER A 67 -3.84 -8.67 -4.12
CA SER A 67 -4.38 -9.60 -3.12
C SER A 67 -3.32 -10.09 -2.13
N GLU A 68 -2.07 -10.25 -2.57
CA GLU A 68 -0.98 -10.73 -1.71
C GLU A 68 -0.64 -9.69 -0.64
N ASN A 69 -0.62 -8.40 -0.98
CA ASN A 69 -0.41 -7.35 0.02
C ASN A 69 -1.60 -7.22 0.98
N LEU A 70 -2.83 -7.49 0.51
CA LEU A 70 -4.00 -7.57 1.38
C LEU A 70 -3.89 -8.74 2.38
N GLN A 71 -3.35 -9.88 1.94
CA GLN A 71 -3.06 -11.01 2.81
C GLN A 71 -1.99 -10.64 3.85
N ASN A 72 -0.92 -9.94 3.44
CA ASN A 72 0.08 -9.42 4.39
C ASN A 72 -0.53 -8.46 5.42
N CYS A 73 -1.51 -7.63 5.04
CA CYS A 73 -2.26 -6.80 5.99
C CYS A 73 -3.00 -7.64 7.03
N HIS A 74 -3.64 -8.73 6.59
CA HIS A 74 -4.39 -9.62 7.48
C HIS A 74 -3.46 -10.33 8.47
N GLU A 75 -2.35 -10.87 8.00
CA GLU A 75 -1.35 -11.55 8.82
C GLU A 75 -0.66 -10.61 9.82
N ALA A 76 -0.35 -9.39 9.40
CA ALA A 76 0.24 -8.37 10.27
C ALA A 76 -0.71 -7.94 11.40
N HIS A 77 -2.03 -7.95 11.16
CA HIS A 77 -3.03 -7.66 12.18
C HIS A 77 -3.09 -8.76 13.25
N ASN A 78 -3.07 -10.03 12.84
CA ASN A 78 -3.08 -11.17 13.76
C ASN A 78 -1.81 -11.22 14.63
N THR A 79 -0.67 -10.75 14.11
CA THR A 79 0.61 -10.74 14.84
C THR A 79 0.67 -9.63 15.91
N GLU A 80 -0.13 -8.56 15.80
CA GLU A 80 -0.22 -7.50 16.81
C GLU A 80 -1.13 -7.87 18.00
N GLU A 81 -2.02 -8.87 17.84
CA GLU A 81 -2.90 -9.36 18.91
C GLU A 81 -2.25 -10.45 19.80
N ASP A 82 -1.12 -11.01 19.35
CA ASP A 82 -0.36 -12.07 20.05
C ASP A 82 0.88 -11.54 20.82
N MET A 83 1.06 -10.21 20.94
CA MET A 83 2.07 -9.55 21.79
C MET A 83 1.42 -8.68 22.86
#